data_AF-A0A2E4ZX16-F1
#
_entry.id   AF-A0A2E4ZX16-F1
#
_cell.length_a   1.000
_cell.length_b   1.000
_cell.length_c   1.000
_cell.angle_alpha   90.00
_cell.angle_beta   90.00
_cell.angle_gamma   90.00
#
_symmetry.space_group_name_H-M   'P 1'
#
loop_
_entity.id
_entity.type
_entity.pdbx_description
1 polymer ?
#
loop_
_entity_poly.entity_id
_entity_poly.type
_entity_poly.pdbx_seq_one_letter_code
_entity_poly.pdbx_strand_id
1 'polypeptide(L)'
;MPKQSKDTEQLWSPALRRPRQDWKDDRDVIEQFEEIVESNPKKYSQECKEVVFFLEIVNELRSKGFKNSKDTVALAKWIRQEYRKLEGREEESSSLKNAFVEIPMDLEKTLDKIRKTVGLEDKRVYPFSGVFRKQELLDFAKQRAKILHGTDDLSVYIENLVRKEQSGLEAPAGALFDLLETCEQIVRRKGFEVSKSFEVNACDMWVEELEVAIEPRTEFKSVEEGNLFRLLTLSSHHYDAKHLIVVLSNDIEEQSFQSCRSLQHIIEGLQVVRLKDFEGCLDEIIDPSEDEEG
;
A
#
# COMPACT_ATOMS: atom_id res chain seq x y z
N MET A 1 21.35 9.92 32.88
CA MET A 1 20.88 10.37 31.56
C MET A 1 20.97 9.20 30.59
N PRO A 2 19.86 8.54 30.23
CA PRO A 2 19.90 7.54 29.18
C PRO A 2 19.92 8.24 27.82
N LYS A 3 21.01 8.06 27.08
CA LYS A 3 21.06 8.20 25.63
C LYS A 3 20.27 7.04 25.02
N GLN A 4 19.31 7.33 24.14
CA GLN A 4 18.94 6.45 23.01
C GLN A 4 17.83 7.10 22.16
N SER A 5 18.17 7.56 20.96
CA SER A 5 17.22 7.75 19.85
C SER A 5 17.93 7.78 18.48
N LYS A 6 18.89 6.88 18.26
CA LYS A 6 19.60 6.79 16.95
C LYS A 6 19.04 5.70 16.01
N ASP A 7 18.06 4.92 16.44
CA ASP A 7 17.59 3.78 15.64
C ASP A 7 16.45 4.13 14.67
N THR A 8 15.79 5.28 14.82
CA THR A 8 14.73 5.69 13.88
C THR A 8 15.28 6.46 12.68
N GLU A 9 16.33 7.28 12.83
CA GLU A 9 16.89 8.06 11.71
C GLU A 9 17.47 7.20 10.57
N GLN A 10 17.89 5.96 10.86
CA GLN A 10 18.40 5.06 9.83
C GLN A 10 17.30 4.51 8.90
N LEU A 11 16.04 4.41 9.34
CA LEU A 11 14.94 3.97 8.48
C LEU A 11 14.55 4.99 7.41
N TRP A 12 15.00 6.24 7.55
CA TRP A 12 14.58 7.37 6.71
C TRP A 12 15.65 7.86 5.72
N SER A 13 16.80 7.19 5.60
CA SER A 13 17.82 7.62 4.63
C SER A 13 17.40 7.31 3.18
N PRO A 14 17.51 8.26 2.23
CA PRO A 14 17.29 8.01 0.80
C PRO A 14 18.19 6.91 0.23
N ALA A 15 19.34 6.65 0.86
CA ALA A 15 20.29 5.60 0.47
C ALA A 15 19.79 4.17 0.75
N LEU A 16 18.78 4.00 1.62
CA LEU A 16 18.14 2.71 1.90
C LEU A 16 16.85 2.49 1.09
N ARG A 17 16.44 3.47 0.27
CA ARG A 17 15.38 3.27 -0.73
C ARG A 17 15.91 2.31 -1.79
N ARG A 18 15.41 1.07 -1.80
CA ARG A 18 15.63 0.18 -2.95
C ARG A 18 15.11 0.90 -4.19
N PRO A 19 15.88 0.96 -5.30
CA PRO A 19 15.35 1.43 -6.56
C PRO A 19 14.07 0.63 -6.85
N ARG A 20 12.97 1.33 -7.12
CA ARG A 20 11.74 0.66 -7.57
C ARG A 20 12.09 -0.05 -8.87
N GLN A 21 12.04 -1.38 -8.88
CA GLN A 21 12.31 -2.14 -10.08
C GLN A 21 11.13 -1.89 -11.04
N ASP A 22 11.39 -1.22 -12.17
CA ASP A 22 10.36 -0.93 -13.16
C ASP A 22 10.01 -2.23 -13.89
N TRP A 23 8.76 -2.67 -13.73
CA TRP A 23 8.26 -3.87 -14.41
C TRP A 23 8.29 -3.71 -15.93
N LYS A 24 8.34 -2.47 -16.45
CA LYS A 24 8.54 -2.19 -17.88
C LYS A 24 9.93 -2.60 -18.33
N ASP A 25 10.97 -2.33 -17.54
CA ASP A 25 12.33 -2.76 -17.82
C ASP A 25 12.44 -4.30 -17.78
N ASP A 26 11.70 -4.95 -16.87
CA ASP A 26 11.64 -6.42 -16.79
C ASP A 26 10.91 -7.02 -18.00
N ARG A 27 9.78 -6.43 -18.40
CA ARG A 27 9.07 -6.79 -19.63
C ARG A 27 9.98 -6.65 -20.85
N ASP A 28 10.64 -5.51 -21.01
CA ASP A 28 11.43 -5.22 -22.20
C ASP A 28 12.60 -6.21 -22.34
N VAL A 29 13.21 -6.63 -21.22
CA VAL A 29 14.24 -7.68 -21.22
C VAL A 29 13.69 -9.04 -21.64
N ILE A 30 12.49 -9.39 -21.19
CA ILE A 30 11.84 -10.67 -21.53
C ILE A 30 11.47 -10.69 -23.02
N GLU A 31 10.83 -9.62 -23.50
CA GLU A 31 10.40 -9.47 -24.89
C GLU A 31 11.61 -9.46 -25.84
N GLN A 32 12.70 -8.76 -25.48
CA GLN A 32 13.94 -8.79 -26.27
C GLN A 32 14.57 -10.18 -26.33
N PHE A 33 14.54 -10.94 -25.23
CA PHE A 33 15.09 -12.29 -25.22
C PHE A 33 14.22 -13.26 -26.02
N GLU A 34 12.89 -13.13 -25.95
CA GLU A 34 11.97 -13.91 -26.78
C GLU A 34 12.15 -13.63 -28.27
N GLU A 35 12.32 -12.36 -28.68
CA GLU A 35 12.62 -12.00 -30.07
C GLU A 35 13.92 -12.69 -30.55
N ILE A 36 14.94 -12.81 -29.70
CA ILE A 36 16.19 -13.53 -29.99
C ILE A 36 15.94 -15.03 -30.14
N VAL A 37 15.12 -15.61 -29.26
CA VAL A 37 14.76 -17.04 -29.29
C VAL A 37 14.02 -17.37 -30.58
N GLU A 38 13.00 -16.59 -30.94
CA GLU A 38 12.21 -16.80 -32.15
C GLU A 38 13.01 -16.56 -33.44
N SER A 39 13.88 -15.56 -33.45
CA SER A 39 14.70 -15.22 -34.62
C SER A 39 15.85 -16.21 -34.88
N ASN A 40 16.16 -17.12 -33.94
CA ASN A 40 17.29 -18.06 -34.04
C ASN A 40 16.88 -19.54 -33.85
N PRO A 41 16.04 -20.11 -34.73
CA PRO A 41 15.53 -21.48 -34.58
C PRO A 41 16.63 -22.57 -34.64
N LYS A 42 17.79 -22.25 -35.23
CA LYS A 42 18.96 -23.15 -35.23
C LYS A 42 19.61 -23.29 -33.86
N LYS A 43 19.50 -22.27 -33.01
CA LYS A 43 20.03 -22.26 -31.64
C LYS A 43 18.95 -22.61 -30.63
N TYR A 44 17.71 -22.20 -30.89
CA TYR A 44 16.54 -22.45 -30.06
C TYR A 44 15.51 -23.26 -30.85
N SER A 45 15.72 -24.58 -30.88
CA SER A 45 14.78 -25.46 -31.57
C SER A 45 13.46 -25.53 -30.81
N GLN A 46 12.34 -25.36 -31.51
CA GLN A 46 11.00 -25.57 -30.94
C GLN A 46 10.71 -27.05 -30.63
N GLU A 47 11.60 -27.97 -31.00
CA GLU A 47 11.54 -29.37 -30.57
C GLU A 47 12.11 -29.56 -29.15
N CYS A 48 12.88 -28.58 -28.64
CA CYS A 48 13.39 -28.58 -27.28
C CYS A 48 12.30 -28.17 -26.29
N LYS A 49 12.04 -29.02 -25.29
CA LYS A 49 10.99 -28.79 -24.28
C LYS A 49 11.21 -27.51 -23.48
N GLU A 50 12.46 -27.13 -23.29
CA GLU A 50 12.90 -25.95 -22.55
C GLU A 50 12.51 -24.65 -23.27
N VAL A 51 12.68 -24.64 -24.59
CA VAL A 51 12.33 -23.50 -25.45
C VAL A 51 10.83 -23.33 -25.50
N VAL A 52 10.09 -24.43 -25.67
CA VAL A 52 8.61 -24.41 -25.67
C VAL A 52 8.08 -23.90 -24.33
N PHE A 53 8.60 -24.44 -23.22
CA PHE A 53 8.17 -24.03 -21.88
C PHE A 53 8.49 -22.55 -21.58
N PHE A 54 9.65 -22.05 -22.02
CA PHE A 54 9.96 -20.63 -21.93
C PHE A 54 8.94 -19.77 -22.69
N LEU A 55 8.61 -20.12 -23.94
CA LEU A 55 7.64 -19.38 -24.76
C LEU A 55 6.22 -19.43 -24.17
N GLU A 56 5.83 -20.56 -23.58
CA GLU A 56 4.56 -20.70 -22.86
C GLU A 56 4.47 -19.71 -21.68
N ILE A 57 5.53 -19.60 -20.87
CA ILE A 57 5.59 -18.62 -19.77
C ILE A 57 5.46 -17.19 -20.31
N VAL A 58 6.17 -16.83 -21.39
CA VAL A 58 6.09 -15.49 -21.98
C VAL A 58 4.66 -15.17 -22.46
N ASN A 59 4.00 -16.13 -23.12
CA ASN A 59 2.61 -15.98 -23.55
C ASN A 59 1.65 -15.84 -22.37
N GLU A 60 1.87 -16.60 -21.29
CA GLU A 60 1.12 -16.48 -20.06
C GLU A 60 1.28 -15.08 -19.45
N LEU A 61 2.51 -14.55 -19.41
CA LEU A 61 2.81 -13.20 -18.94
C LEU A 61 2.11 -12.11 -19.77
N ARG A 62 2.08 -12.26 -21.10
CA ARG A 62 1.34 -11.36 -22.00
C ARG A 62 -0.17 -11.40 -21.71
N SER A 63 -0.72 -12.59 -21.46
CA SER A 63 -2.16 -12.76 -21.20
C SER A 63 -2.62 -12.23 -19.83
N LYS A 64 -1.81 -12.44 -18.78
CA LYS A 64 -2.12 -12.03 -17.38
C LYS A 64 -1.62 -10.63 -17.03
N GLY A 65 -0.73 -10.09 -17.85
CA GLY A 65 -0.06 -8.80 -17.67
C GLY A 65 1.22 -8.91 -16.83
N PHE A 66 2.33 -8.39 -17.38
CA PHE A 66 3.66 -8.41 -16.76
C PHE A 66 3.71 -7.78 -15.36
N LYS A 67 2.91 -6.76 -15.09
CA LYS A 67 2.83 -6.11 -13.77
C LYS A 67 2.31 -7.05 -12.67
N ASN A 68 1.43 -7.98 -13.02
CA ASN A 68 0.65 -8.76 -12.06
C ASN A 68 1.25 -10.15 -11.78
N SER A 69 2.30 -10.53 -12.51
CA SER A 69 2.92 -11.85 -12.37
C SER A 69 4.23 -11.78 -11.60
N LYS A 70 4.41 -12.71 -10.64
CA LYS A 70 5.67 -12.91 -9.91
C LYS A 70 6.79 -13.41 -10.84
N ASP A 71 6.42 -13.94 -12.00
CA ASP A 71 7.35 -14.58 -12.92
C ASP A 71 8.06 -13.58 -13.80
N THR A 72 7.48 -12.41 -14.01
CA THR A 72 8.13 -11.28 -14.71
C THR A 72 9.47 -10.94 -14.07
N VAL A 73 9.50 -10.73 -12.75
CA VAL A 73 10.73 -10.34 -12.05
C VAL A 73 11.73 -11.48 -12.01
N ALA A 74 11.26 -12.71 -11.79
CA ALA A 74 12.12 -13.89 -11.73
C ALA A 74 12.78 -14.18 -13.08
N LEU A 75 12.00 -14.13 -14.17
CA LEU A 75 12.45 -14.41 -15.53
C LEU A 75 13.39 -13.31 -16.03
N ALA A 76 13.04 -12.04 -15.85
CA ALA A 76 13.93 -10.93 -16.22
C ALA A 76 15.25 -10.97 -15.44
N LYS A 77 15.23 -11.33 -14.16
CA LYS A 77 16.45 -11.48 -13.36
C LYS A 77 17.29 -12.67 -13.82
N TRP A 78 16.68 -13.78 -14.18
CA TRP A 78 17.38 -14.93 -14.78
C TRP A 78 18.08 -14.51 -16.08
N ILE A 79 17.37 -13.88 -17.02
CA ILE A 79 17.90 -13.41 -18.29
C ILE A 79 19.10 -12.48 -18.07
N ARG A 80 18.97 -11.48 -17.19
CA ARG A 80 20.08 -10.56 -16.86
C ARG A 80 21.27 -11.28 -16.21
N GLN A 81 21.03 -12.30 -15.39
CA GLN A 81 22.11 -13.10 -14.80
C GLN A 81 22.88 -13.87 -15.86
N GLU A 82 22.19 -14.47 -16.84
CA GLU A 82 22.85 -15.17 -17.93
C GLU A 82 23.62 -14.21 -18.83
N TYR A 83 23.05 -13.05 -19.19
CA TYR A 83 23.79 -12.03 -19.95
C TYR A 83 25.03 -11.53 -19.19
N ARG A 84 24.94 -11.27 -17.88
CA ARG A 84 26.11 -10.87 -17.07
C ARG A 84 27.20 -11.94 -17.00
N LYS A 85 26.83 -13.23 -16.98
CA LYS A 85 27.79 -14.33 -17.03
C LYS A 85 28.53 -14.38 -18.37
N LEU A 86 27.89 -13.95 -19.45
CA LEU A 86 28.45 -13.89 -20.79
C LEU A 86 29.33 -12.63 -20.95
N GLU A 87 28.88 -11.47 -20.45
CA GLU A 87 29.66 -10.21 -20.42
C GLU A 87 30.96 -10.34 -19.63
N GLY A 88 30.96 -11.07 -18.51
CA GLY A 88 32.17 -11.32 -17.72
C GLY A 88 33.20 -12.26 -18.38
N ARG A 89 32.92 -12.75 -19.60
CA ARG A 89 33.78 -13.71 -20.33
C ARG A 89 34.33 -13.17 -21.65
N GLU A 90 33.83 -12.05 -22.16
CA GLU A 90 34.22 -11.49 -23.46
C GLU A 90 34.84 -10.10 -23.29
N GLU A 91 36.18 -9.99 -23.40
CA GLU A 91 36.89 -8.70 -23.51
C GLU A 91 36.79 -8.07 -24.92
N GLU A 92 36.08 -8.67 -25.88
CA GLU A 92 36.07 -8.20 -27.27
C GLU A 92 34.67 -8.12 -27.88
N SER A 93 34.14 -6.89 -27.90
CA SER A 93 33.35 -6.29 -28.99
C SER A 93 32.55 -7.22 -29.91
N SER A 94 31.53 -7.90 -29.39
CA SER A 94 30.43 -8.37 -30.23
C SER A 94 29.09 -8.14 -29.53
N SER A 95 28.13 -7.58 -30.27
CA SER A 95 26.83 -7.18 -29.74
C SER A 95 26.16 -8.32 -28.96
N LEU A 96 25.64 -8.03 -27.76
CA LEU A 96 24.84 -8.92 -26.90
C LEU A 96 23.74 -9.72 -27.63
N LYS A 97 23.33 -9.27 -28.82
CA LYS A 97 22.40 -9.94 -29.74
C LYS A 97 22.86 -11.32 -30.25
N ASN A 98 24.15 -11.66 -30.16
CA ASN A 98 24.68 -12.95 -30.63
C ASN A 98 25.02 -13.95 -29.51
N ALA A 99 24.94 -13.51 -28.26
CA ALA A 99 25.32 -14.31 -27.10
C ALA A 99 24.30 -15.45 -26.90
N PHE A 100 24.77 -16.70 -26.89
CA PHE A 100 23.90 -17.85 -26.68
C PHE A 100 23.63 -18.02 -25.18
N VAL A 101 22.38 -17.79 -24.80
CA VAL A 101 21.88 -18.10 -23.45
C VAL A 101 21.21 -19.46 -23.49
N GLU A 102 21.72 -20.42 -22.73
CA GLU A 102 21.14 -21.76 -22.61
C GLU A 102 19.91 -21.72 -21.69
N ILE A 103 18.74 -22.14 -22.21
CA ILE A 103 17.51 -22.22 -21.41
C ILE A 103 17.58 -23.50 -20.56
N PRO A 104 17.51 -23.42 -19.23
CA PRO A 104 17.66 -24.59 -18.37
C PRO A 104 16.49 -25.56 -18.49
N MET A 105 16.80 -26.86 -18.42
CA MET A 105 15.84 -27.97 -18.46
C MET A 105 14.74 -27.88 -17.40
N ASP A 106 15.10 -27.46 -16.20
CA ASP A 106 14.17 -27.18 -15.10
C ASP A 106 14.04 -25.65 -14.90
N LEU A 107 13.57 -24.92 -15.93
CA LEU A 107 13.37 -23.47 -15.84
C LEU A 107 12.49 -23.10 -14.64
N GLU A 108 11.43 -23.86 -14.35
CA GLU A 108 10.56 -23.64 -13.19
C GLU A 108 11.32 -23.68 -11.86
N LYS A 109 12.15 -24.70 -11.63
CA LYS A 109 12.98 -24.79 -10.41
C LYS A 109 14.02 -23.66 -10.35
N THR A 110 14.49 -23.19 -11.50
CA THR A 110 15.42 -22.07 -11.60
C THR A 110 14.73 -20.76 -11.22
N LEU A 111 13.52 -20.53 -11.74
CA LEU A 111 12.68 -19.41 -11.37
C LEU A 111 12.31 -19.46 -9.88
N ASP A 112 12.00 -20.63 -9.31
CA ASP A 112 11.76 -20.78 -7.87
C ASP A 112 12.95 -20.38 -7.00
N LYS A 113 14.17 -20.80 -7.38
CA LYS A 113 15.39 -20.38 -6.68
C LYS A 113 15.59 -18.87 -6.75
N ILE A 114 15.28 -18.27 -7.90
CA ILE A 114 15.38 -16.83 -8.09
C ILE A 114 14.29 -16.09 -7.31
N ARG A 115 13.04 -16.58 -7.31
CA ARG A 115 11.93 -16.07 -6.48
C ARG A 115 12.34 -16.03 -5.01
N LYS A 116 12.96 -17.10 -4.49
CA LYS A 116 13.53 -17.14 -3.13
C LYS A 116 14.62 -16.08 -2.90
N THR A 117 15.50 -15.89 -3.87
CA THR A 117 16.61 -14.92 -3.80
C THR A 117 16.13 -13.46 -3.91
N VAL A 118 15.00 -13.21 -4.56
CA VAL A 118 14.39 -11.87 -4.72
C VAL A 118 13.38 -11.57 -3.61
N GLY A 119 12.98 -12.56 -2.81
CA GLY A 119 11.96 -12.40 -1.77
C GLY A 119 10.53 -12.47 -2.31
N LEU A 120 10.32 -13.12 -3.45
CA LEU A 120 9.02 -13.35 -4.10
C LEU A 120 8.43 -14.73 -3.77
N GLU A 121 8.76 -15.30 -2.60
CA GLU A 121 8.15 -16.56 -2.16
C GLU A 121 6.62 -16.45 -2.15
N ASP A 122 5.93 -17.54 -2.49
CA ASP A 122 4.53 -17.67 -2.08
C ASP A 122 4.50 -17.56 -0.56
N LYS A 123 3.88 -16.47 -0.08
CA LYS A 123 3.71 -16.20 1.35
C LYS A 123 3.12 -17.48 1.96
N ARG A 124 3.85 -18.10 2.88
CA ARG A 124 3.30 -19.17 3.71
C ARG A 124 1.98 -18.69 4.27
N VAL A 125 0.89 -19.37 3.93
CA VAL A 125 -0.40 -19.15 4.60
C VAL A 125 -0.23 -19.70 6.01
N TYR A 126 0.13 -18.83 6.94
CA TYR A 126 0.14 -19.20 8.35
C TYR A 126 -1.31 -19.36 8.79
N PRO A 127 -1.74 -20.55 9.23
CA PRO A 127 -3.08 -20.69 9.78
C PRO A 127 -3.19 -19.74 10.98
N PHE A 128 -4.34 -19.11 11.19
CA PHE A 128 -4.52 -18.16 12.30
C PHE A 128 -4.24 -18.79 13.66
N SER A 129 -4.43 -20.10 13.82
CA SER A 129 -4.01 -20.85 15.01
C SER A 129 -2.49 -20.84 15.26
N GLY A 130 -1.66 -20.68 14.22
CA GLY A 130 -0.22 -20.49 14.34
C GLY A 130 0.18 -19.05 14.67
N VAL A 131 -0.68 -18.07 14.37
CA VAL A 131 -0.49 -16.65 14.70
C VAL A 131 -0.93 -16.37 16.13
N PHE A 132 -2.11 -16.86 16.50
CA PHE A 132 -2.68 -16.75 17.85
C PHE A 132 -2.28 -17.95 18.70
N ARG A 133 -1.14 -17.84 19.41
CA ARG A 133 -0.61 -18.92 20.25
C ARG A 133 -1.49 -19.29 21.46
N LYS A 134 -2.46 -18.45 21.82
CA LYS A 134 -3.45 -18.71 22.87
C LYS A 134 -4.84 -18.77 22.23
N GLN A 135 -5.59 -19.83 22.55
CA GLN A 135 -6.94 -20.04 22.02
C GLN A 135 -7.89 -18.89 22.39
N GLU A 136 -7.78 -18.35 23.61
CA GLU A 136 -8.57 -17.20 24.07
C GLU A 136 -8.38 -15.96 23.18
N LEU A 137 -7.18 -15.73 22.66
CA LEU A 137 -6.90 -14.61 21.76
C LEU A 137 -7.47 -14.87 20.35
N LEU A 138 -7.44 -16.11 19.89
CA LEU A 138 -8.05 -16.50 18.63
C LEU A 138 -9.58 -16.33 18.69
N ASP A 139 -10.20 -16.76 19.80
CA ASP A 139 -11.64 -16.67 20.01
C ASP A 139 -12.07 -15.20 20.15
N PHE A 140 -11.28 -14.39 20.87
CA PHE A 140 -11.50 -12.95 20.94
C PHE A 140 -11.40 -12.28 19.56
N ALA A 141 -10.40 -12.64 18.76
CA ALA A 141 -10.26 -12.11 17.40
C ALA A 141 -11.45 -12.50 16.52
N LYS A 142 -11.94 -13.75 16.61
CA LYS A 142 -13.12 -14.22 15.87
C LYS A 142 -14.38 -13.49 16.30
N GLN A 143 -14.55 -13.25 17.60
CA GLN A 143 -15.65 -12.45 18.12
C GLN A 143 -15.59 -11.01 17.58
N ARG A 144 -14.42 -10.37 17.56
CA ARG A 144 -14.25 -9.06 16.93
C ARG A 144 -14.59 -9.09 15.44
N ALA A 145 -14.08 -10.05 14.67
CA ALA A 145 -14.40 -10.17 13.25
C ALA A 145 -15.92 -10.31 13.03
N LYS A 146 -16.58 -11.12 13.87
CA LYS A 146 -18.03 -11.35 13.79
C LYS A 146 -18.84 -10.09 14.09
N ILE A 147 -18.45 -9.33 15.11
CA ILE A 147 -19.10 -8.07 15.45
C ILE A 147 -18.89 -7.03 14.33
N LEU A 148 -17.69 -6.97 13.76
CA LEU A 148 -17.29 -5.88 12.86
C LEU A 148 -17.65 -6.11 11.39
N HIS A 149 -17.70 -7.37 10.97
CA HIS A 149 -17.85 -7.78 9.57
C HIS A 149 -18.90 -8.88 9.37
N GLY A 150 -19.61 -9.29 10.42
CA GLY A 150 -20.63 -10.33 10.33
C GLY A 150 -20.08 -11.74 10.06
N THR A 151 -18.76 -11.92 10.09
CA THR A 151 -18.08 -13.18 9.77
C THR A 151 -17.06 -13.55 10.85
N ASP A 152 -16.92 -14.83 11.16
CA ASP A 152 -15.83 -15.35 12.00
C ASP A 152 -14.54 -15.61 11.20
N ASP A 153 -14.56 -15.33 9.90
CA ASP A 153 -13.39 -15.40 9.03
C ASP A 153 -12.43 -14.23 9.30
N LEU A 154 -11.34 -14.55 10.00
CA LEU A 154 -10.28 -13.60 10.33
C LEU A 154 -9.52 -13.08 9.11
N SER A 155 -9.59 -13.76 7.97
CA SER A 155 -8.97 -13.26 6.74
C SER A 155 -9.67 -12.01 6.23
N VAL A 156 -11.00 -11.93 6.35
CA VAL A 156 -11.80 -10.74 6.01
C VAL A 156 -11.49 -9.58 6.96
N TYR A 157 -11.29 -9.86 8.24
CA TYR A 157 -10.88 -8.85 9.22
C TYR A 157 -9.49 -8.27 8.88
N ILE A 158 -8.53 -9.13 8.56
CA ILE A 158 -7.17 -8.72 8.19
C ILE A 158 -7.13 -8.05 6.82
N GLU A 159 -7.91 -8.52 5.86
CA GLU A 159 -8.02 -7.88 4.55
C GLU A 159 -8.53 -6.45 4.69
N ASN A 160 -9.53 -6.20 5.55
CA ASN A 160 -10.02 -4.85 5.79
C ASN A 160 -9.00 -3.97 6.53
N LEU A 161 -8.26 -4.53 7.49
CA LEU A 161 -7.12 -3.85 8.13
C LEU A 161 -6.05 -3.47 7.09
N VAL A 162 -5.67 -4.43 6.25
CA VAL A 162 -4.69 -4.23 5.18
C VAL A 162 -5.21 -3.25 4.14
N ARG A 163 -6.52 -3.24 3.83
CA ARG A 163 -7.13 -2.27 2.92
C ARG A 163 -7.08 -0.85 3.50
N LYS A 164 -7.34 -0.68 4.81
CA LYS A 164 -7.18 0.60 5.51
C LYS A 164 -5.72 1.10 5.44
N GLU A 165 -4.75 0.20 5.53
CA GLU A 165 -3.32 0.52 5.36
C GLU A 165 -2.93 0.75 3.88
N GLN A 166 -3.53 0.02 2.94
CA GLN A 166 -3.26 0.13 1.50
C GLN A 166 -3.72 1.46 0.92
N SER A 167 -4.84 2.03 1.40
CA SER A 167 -5.22 3.40 1.06
C SER A 167 -4.15 4.43 1.46
N GLY A 168 -3.35 4.14 2.49
CA GLY A 168 -2.16 4.94 2.85
C GLY A 168 -0.95 4.73 1.93
N LEU A 169 -0.86 3.57 1.26
CA LEU A 169 0.23 3.20 0.34
C LEU A 169 -0.03 3.59 -1.12
N GLU A 170 -1.29 3.63 -1.56
CA GLU A 170 -1.70 3.97 -2.94
C GLU A 170 -1.83 5.48 -3.17
N ALA A 171 -1.93 6.27 -2.11
CA ALA A 171 -1.72 7.72 -2.15
C ALA A 171 -0.26 8.04 -2.57
N PRO A 172 0.03 9.21 -3.18
CA PRO A 172 1.40 9.63 -3.45
C PRO A 172 2.24 9.44 -2.18
N ALA A 173 3.32 8.66 -2.24
CA ALA A 173 4.04 8.19 -1.05
C ALA A 173 4.33 9.35 -0.09
N GLY A 174 3.80 9.26 1.14
CA GLY A 174 3.87 10.32 2.14
C GLY A 174 2.54 11.03 2.39
N ALA A 175 1.65 11.16 1.40
CA ALA A 175 0.50 12.08 1.47
C ALA A 175 -0.42 11.88 2.68
N LEU A 176 -0.72 10.64 3.10
CA LEU A 176 -1.55 10.42 4.30
C LEU A 176 -0.76 10.70 5.58
N PHE A 177 0.50 10.30 5.66
CA PHE A 177 1.34 10.59 6.84
C PHE A 177 1.69 12.07 6.94
N ASP A 178 1.96 12.73 5.81
CA ASP A 178 2.17 14.16 5.70
C ASP A 178 0.88 14.91 6.07
N LEU A 179 -0.28 14.42 5.65
CA LEU A 179 -1.58 14.96 6.06
C LEU A 179 -1.81 14.77 7.56
N LEU A 180 -1.53 13.57 8.10
CA LEU A 180 -1.63 13.30 9.53
C LEU A 180 -0.68 14.19 10.34
N GLU A 181 0.57 14.33 9.90
CA GLU A 181 1.56 15.18 10.56
C GLU A 181 1.18 16.66 10.46
N THR A 182 0.68 17.11 9.31
CA THR A 182 0.22 18.49 9.13
C THR A 182 -0.98 18.79 10.03
N CYS A 183 -1.98 17.89 10.09
CA CYS A 183 -3.12 18.04 10.99
C CYS A 183 -2.66 18.11 12.46
N GLU A 184 -1.77 17.22 12.89
CA GLU A 184 -1.22 17.23 14.24
C GLU A 184 -0.44 18.53 14.53
N GLN A 185 0.37 19.01 13.59
CA GLN A 185 1.11 20.26 13.73
C GLN A 185 0.17 21.47 13.80
N ILE A 186 -0.92 21.49 13.03
CA ILE A 186 -1.95 22.54 13.11
C ILE A 186 -2.57 22.56 14.52
N VAL A 187 -3.02 21.41 15.03
CA VAL A 187 -3.61 21.31 16.37
C VAL A 187 -2.61 21.72 17.47
N ARG A 188 -1.36 21.23 17.40
CA ARG A 188 -0.31 21.59 18.36
C ARG A 188 0.04 23.07 18.36
N ARG A 189 0.01 23.73 17.20
CA ARG A 189 0.22 25.19 17.10
C ARG A 189 -0.87 25.99 17.81
N LYS A 190 -2.08 25.43 17.92
CA LYS A 190 -3.18 25.99 18.72
C LYS A 190 -3.09 25.65 20.21
N GLY A 191 -2.09 24.86 20.62
CA GLY A 191 -1.78 24.58 22.03
C GLY A 191 -2.42 23.31 22.60
N PHE A 192 -2.99 22.45 21.74
CA PHE A 192 -3.64 21.21 22.18
C PHE A 192 -2.78 19.97 21.89
N GLU A 193 -2.94 18.95 22.72
CA GLU A 193 -2.31 17.64 22.52
C GLU A 193 -3.18 16.75 21.62
N VAL A 194 -2.53 15.90 20.83
CA VAL A 194 -3.22 14.97 19.92
C VAL A 194 -2.91 13.54 20.33
N SER A 195 -3.97 12.81 20.66
CA SER A 195 -3.91 11.36 20.84
C SER A 195 -4.13 10.67 19.49
N LYS A 196 -3.13 9.90 19.04
CA LYS A 196 -3.25 9.09 17.82
C LYS A 196 -3.65 7.67 18.16
N SER A 197 -4.77 7.23 17.61
CA SER A 197 -5.33 5.90 17.81
C SER A 197 -5.61 5.30 16.45
N PHE A 198 -4.73 4.41 15.98
CA PHE A 198 -4.94 3.70 14.71
C PHE A 198 -5.93 2.54 14.87
N GLU A 199 -7.02 2.78 15.59
CA GLU A 199 -8.08 1.81 15.78
C GLU A 199 -8.98 1.74 14.54
N VAL A 200 -9.58 0.58 14.31
CA VAL A 200 -10.37 0.31 13.09
C VAL A 200 -11.67 1.12 13.07
N ASN A 201 -12.20 1.48 14.24
CA ASN A 201 -13.51 2.11 14.40
C ASN A 201 -13.46 3.44 15.14
N ALA A 202 -12.28 4.06 15.16
CA ALA A 202 -12.09 5.38 15.73
C ALA A 202 -11.35 6.22 14.70
N CYS A 203 -11.60 7.53 14.73
CA CYS A 203 -10.85 8.48 13.93
C CYS A 203 -9.37 8.40 14.31
N ASP A 204 -8.49 8.61 13.35
CA ASP A 204 -7.05 8.43 13.57
C ASP A 204 -6.47 9.44 14.61
N MET A 205 -7.18 10.52 14.91
CA MET A 205 -6.80 11.54 15.90
C MET A 205 -7.93 11.93 16.84
N TRP A 206 -7.56 12.18 18.09
CA TRP A 206 -8.42 12.66 19.15
C TRP A 206 -7.78 13.84 19.89
N VAL A 207 -8.56 14.90 20.12
CA VAL A 207 -8.20 16.08 20.90
C VAL A 207 -9.20 16.19 22.05
N GLU A 208 -8.81 15.71 23.23
CA GLU A 208 -9.72 15.53 24.37
C GLU A 208 -10.28 16.86 24.87
N GLU A 209 -9.42 17.88 24.96
CA GLU A 209 -9.77 19.20 25.49
C GLU A 209 -10.79 19.96 24.63
N LEU A 210 -10.86 19.63 23.34
CA LEU A 210 -11.84 20.20 22.40
C LEU A 210 -13.02 19.26 22.14
N GLU A 211 -12.97 18.04 22.66
CA GLU A 211 -13.91 16.97 22.33
C GLU A 211 -14.04 16.74 20.80
N VAL A 212 -12.91 16.83 20.08
CA VAL A 212 -12.84 16.74 18.61
C VAL A 212 -12.15 15.45 18.16
N ALA A 213 -12.84 14.66 17.33
CA ALA A 213 -12.24 13.54 16.62
C ALA A 213 -11.98 13.88 15.15
N ILE A 214 -10.75 13.66 14.68
CA ILE A 214 -10.28 14.09 13.35
C ILE A 214 -9.90 12.87 12.51
N GLU A 215 -10.48 12.76 11.32
CA GLU A 215 -10.24 11.70 10.35
C GLU A 215 -9.64 12.28 9.05
N PRO A 216 -8.32 12.23 8.90
CA PRO A 216 -7.68 12.68 7.66
C PRO A 216 -7.82 11.66 6.52
N ARG A 217 -8.11 12.14 5.31
CA ARG A 217 -8.32 11.31 4.11
C ARG A 217 -7.64 11.94 2.89
N THR A 218 -6.83 11.14 2.20
CA THR A 218 -6.17 11.54 0.95
C THR A 218 -7.08 11.40 -0.27
N GLU A 219 -8.06 10.50 -0.21
CA GLU A 219 -9.06 10.27 -1.24
C GLU A 219 -10.44 9.98 -0.63
N PHE A 220 -11.50 10.15 -1.44
CA PHE A 220 -12.85 9.72 -1.10
C PHE A 220 -13.58 9.26 -2.37
N LYS A 221 -14.12 8.04 -2.32
CA LYS A 221 -15.00 7.48 -3.36
C LYS A 221 -16.38 7.25 -2.78
N SER A 222 -17.45 7.48 -3.55
CA SER A 222 -18.84 7.29 -3.08
C SER A 222 -19.13 5.89 -2.54
N VAL A 223 -18.44 4.87 -3.04
CA VAL A 223 -18.54 3.49 -2.53
C VAL A 223 -18.07 3.35 -1.06
N GLU A 224 -17.28 4.31 -0.56
CA GLU A 224 -16.73 4.32 0.80
C GLU A 224 -17.62 5.08 1.79
N GLU A 225 -18.67 5.75 1.31
CA GLU A 225 -19.56 6.58 2.13
C GLU A 225 -20.12 5.83 3.34
N GLY A 226 -20.63 4.61 3.14
CA GLY A 226 -21.17 3.80 4.23
C GLY A 226 -20.12 3.38 5.26
N ASN A 227 -18.87 3.19 4.84
CA ASN A 227 -17.77 2.86 5.75
C ASN A 227 -17.32 4.08 6.54
N LEU A 228 -17.22 5.25 5.89
CA LEU A 228 -16.87 6.51 6.55
C LEU A 228 -17.97 6.93 7.52
N PHE A 229 -19.24 6.83 7.13
CA PHE A 229 -20.38 7.07 8.01
C PHE A 229 -20.28 6.21 9.28
N ARG A 230 -20.09 4.89 9.11
CA ARG A 230 -19.96 3.97 10.25
C ARG A 230 -18.78 4.33 11.14
N LEU A 231 -17.64 4.68 10.56
CA LEU A 231 -16.46 5.11 11.31
C LEU A 231 -16.76 6.34 12.16
N LEU A 232 -17.29 7.40 11.55
CA LEU A 232 -17.60 8.66 12.22
C LEU A 232 -18.61 8.49 13.37
N THR A 233 -19.66 7.69 13.16
CA THR A 233 -20.63 7.38 14.23
C THR A 233 -19.98 6.60 15.37
N LEU A 234 -19.13 5.62 15.07
CA LEU A 234 -18.44 4.85 16.11
C LEU A 234 -17.42 5.71 16.86
N SER A 235 -16.72 6.60 16.17
CA SER A 235 -15.77 7.55 16.78
C SER A 235 -16.47 8.51 17.74
N SER A 236 -17.64 9.05 17.36
CA SER A 236 -18.42 9.91 18.25
C SER A 236 -18.76 9.19 19.56
N HIS A 237 -19.21 7.93 19.51
CA HIS A 237 -19.46 7.15 20.72
C HIS A 237 -18.21 6.72 21.48
N HIS A 238 -17.13 6.42 20.76
CA HIS A 238 -15.89 5.94 21.38
C HIS A 238 -15.19 7.03 22.18
N TYR A 239 -15.19 8.26 21.66
CA TYR A 239 -14.54 9.41 22.29
C TYR A 239 -15.49 10.33 23.05
N ASP A 240 -16.81 10.08 22.98
CA ASP A 240 -17.84 11.04 23.40
C ASP A 240 -17.64 12.42 22.71
N ALA A 241 -17.29 12.37 21.42
CA ALA A 241 -16.91 13.56 20.65
C ALA A 241 -18.13 14.43 20.33
N LYS A 242 -18.03 15.73 20.65
CA LYS A 242 -19.00 16.75 20.23
C LYS A 242 -18.76 17.22 18.80
N HIS A 243 -17.51 17.16 18.36
CA HIS A 243 -17.10 17.62 17.04
C HIS A 243 -16.40 16.49 16.28
N LEU A 244 -16.77 16.34 15.02
CA LEU A 244 -16.12 15.41 14.09
C LEU A 244 -15.58 16.21 12.91
N ILE A 245 -14.33 15.98 12.54
CA ILE A 245 -13.72 16.66 11.40
C ILE A 245 -13.16 15.63 10.43
N VAL A 246 -13.60 15.66 9.18
CA VAL A 246 -12.93 14.95 8.09
C VAL A 246 -12.06 15.96 7.36
N VAL A 247 -10.75 15.72 7.35
CA VAL A 247 -9.78 16.59 6.66
C VAL A 247 -9.35 15.93 5.36
N LEU A 248 -9.74 16.51 4.23
CA LEU A 248 -9.40 16.03 2.90
C LEU A 248 -8.16 16.73 2.34
N SER A 249 -7.36 16.01 1.55
CA SER A 249 -6.25 16.63 0.79
C SER A 249 -6.73 17.83 -0.04
N ASN A 250 -5.88 18.86 -0.17
CA ASN A 250 -6.18 20.02 -1.01
C ASN A 250 -6.39 19.64 -2.49
N ASP A 251 -5.77 18.56 -2.94
CA ASP A 251 -5.80 18.09 -4.33
C ASP A 251 -7.01 17.21 -4.66
N ILE A 252 -7.91 16.96 -3.70
CA ILE A 252 -9.08 16.12 -3.94
C ILE A 252 -10.00 16.74 -5.01
N GLU A 253 -10.51 15.91 -5.91
CA GLU A 253 -11.49 16.33 -6.92
C GLU A 253 -12.73 16.93 -6.28
N GLU A 254 -13.27 18.00 -6.89
CA GLU A 254 -14.41 18.72 -6.34
C GLU A 254 -15.65 17.83 -6.19
N GLN A 255 -15.87 16.90 -7.12
CA GLN A 255 -16.98 15.96 -7.02
C GLN A 255 -16.85 15.03 -5.80
N SER A 256 -15.64 14.51 -5.54
CA SER A 256 -15.36 13.69 -4.35
C SER A 256 -15.48 14.50 -3.06
N PHE A 257 -15.01 15.74 -3.06
CA PHE A 257 -15.17 16.66 -1.92
C PHE A 257 -16.64 16.89 -1.58
N GLN A 258 -17.46 17.27 -2.57
CA GLN A 258 -18.89 17.51 -2.36
C GLN A 258 -19.63 16.23 -1.96
N SER A 259 -19.24 15.09 -2.50
CA SER A 259 -19.82 13.79 -2.12
C SER A 259 -19.54 13.48 -0.64
N CYS A 260 -18.31 13.68 -0.16
CA CYS A 260 -17.97 13.49 1.25
C CYS A 260 -18.71 14.49 2.14
N ARG A 261 -18.75 15.76 1.71
CA ARG A 261 -19.40 16.87 2.44
C ARG A 261 -20.90 16.65 2.64
N SER A 262 -21.56 15.89 1.78
CA SER A 262 -22.98 15.54 1.94
C SER A 262 -23.29 14.83 3.26
N LEU A 263 -22.30 14.13 3.86
CA LEU A 263 -22.42 13.48 5.16
C LEU A 263 -22.71 14.48 6.30
N GLN A 264 -22.34 15.75 6.15
CA GLN A 264 -22.62 16.79 7.15
C GLN A 264 -24.12 17.01 7.38
N HIS A 265 -24.97 16.65 6.41
CA HIS A 265 -26.42 16.76 6.57
C HIS A 265 -27.02 15.64 7.42
N ILE A 266 -26.25 14.58 7.69
CA ILE A 266 -26.71 13.35 8.32
C ILE A 266 -26.05 13.15 9.68
N ILE A 267 -24.77 13.53 9.82
CA ILE A 267 -23.99 13.37 11.05
C ILE A 267 -23.91 14.72 11.76
N GLU A 268 -24.50 14.80 12.95
CA GLU A 268 -24.44 15.97 13.82
C GLU A 268 -23.00 16.26 14.26
N GLY A 269 -22.62 17.54 14.29
CA GLY A 269 -21.27 17.97 14.68
C GLY A 269 -20.16 17.66 13.65
N LEU A 270 -20.50 17.15 12.46
CA LEU A 270 -19.53 16.88 11.41
C LEU A 270 -19.20 18.12 10.57
N GLN A 271 -17.90 18.40 10.44
CA GLN A 271 -17.34 19.30 9.45
C GLN A 271 -16.42 18.54 8.48
N VAL A 272 -16.60 18.74 7.18
CA VAL A 272 -15.77 18.17 6.11
C VAL A 272 -15.05 19.32 5.44
N VAL A 273 -13.73 19.37 5.62
CA VAL A 273 -12.89 20.50 5.20
C VAL A 273 -11.73 20.02 4.34
N ARG A 274 -11.21 20.91 3.49
CA ARG A 274 -9.89 20.69 2.87
C ARG A 274 -8.81 21.08 3.86
N LEU A 275 -7.62 20.50 3.73
CA LEU A 275 -6.48 20.78 4.61
C LEU A 275 -6.18 22.29 4.77
N LYS A 276 -6.28 23.07 3.68
CA LYS A 276 -6.07 24.52 3.71
C LYS A 276 -7.07 25.28 4.60
N ASP A 277 -8.24 24.71 4.85
CA ASP A 277 -9.34 25.31 5.61
C ASP A 277 -9.41 24.74 7.04
N PHE A 278 -8.60 23.71 7.35
CA PHE A 278 -8.63 23.00 8.63
C PHE A 278 -8.28 23.89 9.83
N GLU A 279 -7.32 24.81 9.66
CA GLU A 279 -6.92 25.71 10.75
C GLU A 279 -8.07 26.65 11.17
N GLY A 280 -8.81 27.21 10.21
CA GLY A 280 -9.97 28.06 10.51
C GLY A 280 -11.14 27.27 11.11
N CYS A 281 -11.36 26.04 10.65
CA CYS A 281 -12.35 25.13 11.24
C CYS A 281 -12.06 24.82 12.72
N LEU A 282 -10.79 24.71 13.12
CA LEU A 282 -10.45 24.60 14.55
C LEU A 282 -10.68 25.92 15.30
N ASP A 283 -10.43 27.06 14.68
CA ASP A 283 -10.67 28.37 15.30
C ASP A 283 -12.16 28.56 15.64
N GLU A 284 -13.07 28.16 14.76
CA GLU A 284 -14.53 28.16 15.01
C GLU A 284 -14.93 27.30 16.23
N ILE A 285 -14.22 26.19 16.46
CA ILE A 285 -14.49 25.29 17.60
C ILE A 285 -13.90 25.85 18.90
N ILE A 286 -12.71 26.47 18.82
CA ILE A 286 -12.02 27.05 19.97
C ILE A 286 -12.75 28.31 20.46
N ASP A 287 -13.18 29.16 19.54
CA ASP A 287 -13.89 30.40 19.83
C ASP A 287 -15.14 30.55 18.94
N PRO A 288 -16.28 29.99 19.38
CA PRO A 288 -17.52 30.00 18.60
C PRO A 288 -18.18 31.40 18.48
N SER A 289 -17.54 32.47 18.95
CA SER A 289 -18.14 33.79 19.14
C SER A 289 -17.98 34.80 17.99
N GLU A 290 -17.37 34.43 16.86
CA GLU A 290 -17.21 35.34 15.71
C GLU A 290 -18.38 35.35 14.68
N ASP A 291 -19.36 34.43 14.77
CA ASP A 291 -20.44 34.29 13.77
C ASP A 291 -21.84 34.80 14.20
N GLU A 292 -22.02 35.34 15.42
CA GLU A 292 -23.32 35.89 15.87
C GLU A 292 -23.51 37.41 15.62
N GLU A 293 -22.56 38.10 14.98
CA GLU A 293 -22.75 39.50 14.54
C GLU A 293 -22.63 39.64 13.00
N GLY A 294 -23.69 39.26 12.29
CA GLY A 294 -23.87 39.49 10.84
C GLY A 294 -25.33 39.69 10.43
#